data_AF-A0A4Y2FMB5-F1
#
_entry.id   AF-A0A4Y2FMB5-F1
#
_cell.length_a   1.000
_cell.length_b   1.000
_cell.length_c   1.000
_cell.angle_alpha   90.00
_cell.angle_beta   90.00
_cell.angle_gamma   90.00
#
_symmetry.space_group_name_H-M   'P 1'
#
loop_
_entity.id
_entity.type
_entity.pdbx_description
1 polymer ?
#
loop_
_entity_poly.entity_id
_entity_poly.type
_entity_poly.pdbx_seq_one_letter_code
_entity_poly.pdbx_strand_id
1 'polypeptide(L)'
;MEQRMNIKFCFKLSRTTTETHEMLVKVDAVSKKCVFEWFKRFRDGKEDVKDEPRSGRPPTSTTPDNIERVRRMLADDRRLSLRMIAEELKISLDSVSNIIHEHLQKRKKKVYAFPTLVRSSNVLQRCFERYRKKSLRKRFPAAVQPMPNVYCN
;
A
#
# COMPACT_ATOMS: atom_id res chain seq x y z
N MET A 1 -10.45 -18.00 -2.05
CA MET A 1 -10.56 -17.60 -0.63
C MET A 1 -11.84 -18.17 -0.01
N GLU A 2 -12.98 -18.00 -0.68
CA GLU A 2 -14.31 -18.47 -0.25
C GLU A 2 -14.37 -19.98 0.07
N GLN A 3 -13.90 -20.86 -0.83
CA GLN A 3 -13.78 -22.30 -0.61
C GLN A 3 -13.15 -22.68 0.74
N ARG A 4 -12.05 -22.02 1.10
CA ARG A 4 -11.30 -22.31 2.34
C ARG A 4 -12.05 -21.85 3.59
N MET A 5 -12.80 -20.75 3.48
CA MET A 5 -13.69 -20.31 4.57
C MET A 5 -14.79 -21.33 4.83
N ASN A 6 -15.38 -21.87 3.76
CA ASN A 6 -16.42 -22.91 3.86
C ASN A 6 -15.86 -24.20 4.49
N ILE A 7 -14.65 -24.62 4.10
CA ILE A 7 -13.97 -25.77 4.74
C ILE A 7 -13.70 -25.49 6.23
N LYS A 8 -13.21 -24.28 6.58
CA LYS A 8 -12.97 -23.88 7.98
C LYS A 8 -14.27 -23.88 8.80
N PHE A 9 -15.36 -23.42 8.21
CA PHE A 9 -16.68 -23.43 8.84
C PHE A 9 -17.13 -24.87 9.16
N CYS A 10 -17.06 -25.78 8.20
CA CYS A 10 -17.39 -27.19 8.41
C CYS A 10 -16.48 -27.87 9.45
N PHE A 11 -15.18 -27.52 9.48
CA PHE A 11 -14.25 -28.00 10.49
C PHE A 11 -14.66 -27.54 11.90
N LYS A 12 -15.05 -26.27 12.08
CA LYS A 12 -15.55 -25.75 13.37
C LYS A 12 -16.87 -26.37 13.80
N LEU A 13 -17.70 -26.80 12.84
CA LEU A 13 -18.91 -27.59 13.10
C LEU A 13 -18.62 -29.07 13.43
N SER A 14 -17.35 -29.46 13.59
CA SER A 14 -16.92 -30.83 13.89
C SER A 14 -17.42 -31.88 12.88
N ARG A 15 -17.61 -31.46 11.62
CA ARG A 15 -17.98 -32.37 10.53
C ARG A 15 -16.81 -33.24 10.12
N THR A 16 -17.10 -34.43 9.60
CA THR A 16 -16.06 -35.28 9.02
C THR A 16 -15.58 -34.72 7.69
N THR A 17 -14.35 -35.07 7.29
CA THR A 17 -13.78 -34.65 5.99
C THR A 17 -14.66 -35.11 4.81
N THR A 18 -15.25 -36.31 4.93
CA THR A 18 -16.11 -36.90 3.89
C THR A 18 -17.43 -36.13 3.77
N GLU A 19 -18.14 -35.89 4.89
CA GLU A 19 -19.36 -35.07 4.90
C GLU A 19 -19.11 -33.68 4.35
N THR A 20 -17.99 -33.07 4.73
CA THR A 20 -17.61 -31.74 4.27
C THR A 20 -17.39 -31.72 2.75
N HIS A 21 -16.71 -32.73 2.20
CA HIS A 21 -16.53 -32.83 0.75
C HIS A 21 -17.86 -33.01 0.01
N GLU A 22 -18.75 -33.87 0.51
CA GLU A 22 -20.07 -34.09 -0.09
C GLU A 22 -20.95 -32.84 -0.06
N MET A 23 -20.90 -32.07 1.04
CA MET A 23 -21.60 -30.80 1.15
C MET A 23 -21.00 -29.75 0.20
N LEU A 24 -19.67 -29.66 0.14
CA LEU A 24 -18.99 -28.65 -0.66
C LEU A 24 -19.15 -28.91 -2.15
N VAL A 25 -19.08 -30.16 -2.62
CA VAL A 25 -19.26 -30.50 -4.04
C VAL A 25 -20.61 -30.02 -4.61
N LYS A 26 -21.64 -29.87 -3.76
CA LYS A 26 -22.96 -29.36 -4.19
C LYS A 26 -23.00 -27.85 -4.43
N VAL A 27 -22.12 -27.10 -3.78
CA VAL A 27 -22.10 -25.62 -3.80
C VAL A 27 -20.85 -25.08 -4.48
N ASP A 28 -19.78 -25.86 -4.56
CA ASP A 28 -18.46 -25.43 -5.01
C ASP A 28 -17.61 -26.63 -5.52
N ALA A 29 -16.76 -26.41 -6.52
CA ALA A 29 -15.96 -27.47 -7.13
C ALA A 29 -14.68 -27.73 -6.32
N VAL A 30 -14.81 -28.19 -5.07
CA VAL A 30 -13.68 -28.49 -4.19
C VAL A 30 -13.27 -29.96 -4.28
N SER A 31 -11.98 -30.23 -4.54
CA SER A 31 -11.48 -31.60 -4.58
C SER A 31 -11.33 -32.22 -3.18
N LYS A 32 -11.54 -33.53 -3.07
CA LYS A 32 -11.35 -34.29 -1.81
C LYS A 32 -9.96 -34.10 -1.19
N LYS A 33 -8.93 -34.01 -2.03
CA LYS A 33 -7.55 -33.72 -1.60
C LYS A 33 -7.43 -32.35 -0.93
N CYS A 34 -8.05 -31.32 -1.50
CA CYS A 34 -8.07 -29.97 -0.93
C CYS A 34 -8.72 -29.97 0.47
N VAL A 35 -9.89 -30.59 0.61
CA VAL A 35 -10.57 -30.69 1.92
C VAL A 35 -9.68 -31.39 2.96
N PHE A 36 -9.04 -32.50 2.58
CA PHE A 36 -8.16 -33.25 3.48
C PHE A 36 -6.93 -32.44 3.93
N GLU A 37 -6.26 -31.75 3.00
CA GLU A 37 -5.10 -30.90 3.31
C GLU A 37 -5.48 -29.76 4.28
N TRP A 38 -6.63 -29.12 4.07
CA TRP A 38 -7.12 -28.08 4.97
C TRP A 38 -7.52 -28.62 6.34
N PHE A 39 -8.22 -29.75 6.41
CA PHE A 39 -8.53 -30.42 7.68
C PHE A 39 -7.27 -30.80 8.46
N LYS A 40 -6.21 -31.24 7.77
CA LYS A 40 -4.91 -31.48 8.39
C LYS A 40 -4.32 -30.19 8.96
N ARG A 41 -4.27 -29.10 8.17
CA ARG A 41 -3.76 -27.80 8.63
C ARG A 41 -4.51 -27.25 9.84
N PHE A 42 -5.84 -27.38 9.87
CA PHE A 42 -6.64 -26.92 11.01
C PHE A 42 -6.42 -27.75 12.27
N ARG A 43 -6.22 -29.07 12.14
CA ARG A 43 -5.78 -29.92 13.26
C ARG A 43 -4.40 -29.55 13.77
N ASP A 44 -3.50 -29.13 12.87
CA ASP A 44 -2.16 -28.65 13.22
C ASP A 44 -2.16 -27.21 13.80
N GLY A 45 -3.33 -26.63 14.08
CA GLY A 45 -3.49 -25.29 14.67
C GLY A 45 -3.28 -24.13 13.69
N LYS A 46 -3.09 -24.40 12.40
CA LYS A 46 -2.91 -23.37 11.36
C LYS A 46 -4.28 -22.86 10.88
N GLU A 47 -4.83 -21.92 11.63
CA GLU A 47 -6.16 -21.35 11.38
C GLU A 47 -6.22 -20.27 10.29
N ASP A 48 -5.09 -19.75 9.81
CA ASP A 48 -5.10 -18.72 8.77
C ASP A 48 -5.54 -19.31 7.43
N VAL A 49 -6.54 -18.66 6.83
CA VAL A 49 -7.14 -19.02 5.55
C VAL A 49 -6.45 -18.29 4.40
N LYS A 50 -5.73 -17.19 4.71
CA LYS A 50 -4.96 -16.43 3.74
C LYS A 50 -3.77 -17.25 3.27
N ASP A 51 -3.36 -16.99 2.03
CA ASP A 51 -2.09 -17.51 1.56
C ASP A 51 -0.97 -16.90 2.37
N GLU A 52 -0.13 -17.75 2.94
CA GLU A 52 1.17 -17.32 3.45
C GLU A 52 1.91 -16.58 2.32
N PRO A 53 2.70 -15.54 2.65
CA PRO A 53 3.46 -14.82 1.64
C PRO A 53 4.26 -15.83 0.82
N ARG A 54 3.94 -15.91 -0.47
CA ARG A 54 4.57 -16.88 -1.38
C ARG A 54 6.07 -16.61 -1.36
N SER A 55 6.86 -17.63 -1.05
CA SER A 55 8.31 -17.57 -1.20
C SER A 55 8.65 -17.46 -2.69
N GLY A 56 8.69 -16.24 -3.19
CA GLY A 56 9.23 -15.91 -4.50
C GLY A 56 10.74 -15.77 -4.42
N ARG A 57 11.42 -15.86 -5.57
CA ARG A 57 12.82 -15.44 -5.66
C ARG A 57 12.88 -13.95 -5.32
N PRO A 58 13.60 -13.53 -4.26
CA PRO A 58 13.78 -12.11 -4.00
C PRO A 58 14.45 -11.50 -5.25
N PRO A 59 13.96 -10.37 -5.77
CA PRO A 59 14.62 -9.72 -6.89
C PRO A 59 16.05 -9.41 -6.46
N THR A 60 17.05 -9.91 -7.20
CA THR A 60 18.47 -9.69 -6.87
C THR A 60 18.85 -8.22 -6.84
N SER A 61 18.03 -7.37 -7.46
CA SER A 61 18.17 -5.92 -7.52
C SER A 61 17.54 -5.18 -6.34
N THR A 62 16.61 -5.79 -5.59
CA THR A 62 15.89 -5.17 -4.47
C THR A 62 16.55 -5.51 -3.13
N THR A 63 17.86 -5.31 -3.05
CA THR A 63 18.61 -5.42 -1.80
C THR A 63 18.39 -4.17 -0.94
N PRO A 64 18.50 -4.27 0.40
CA PRO A 64 18.37 -3.11 1.29
C PRO A 64 19.40 -2.01 0.98
N ASP A 65 20.61 -2.37 0.53
CA ASP A 65 21.65 -1.41 0.09
C ASP A 65 21.19 -0.61 -1.14
N ASN A 66 20.66 -1.27 -2.17
CA ASN A 66 20.15 -0.59 -3.36
C ASN A 66 18.96 0.33 -3.02
N ILE A 67 18.07 -0.09 -2.13
CA ILE A 67 16.93 0.74 -1.68
C ILE A 67 17.44 2.03 -1.02
N GLU A 68 18.43 1.92 -0.14
CA GLU A 68 19.00 3.06 0.56
C GLU A 68 19.78 3.99 -0.39
N ARG A 69 20.52 3.45 -1.35
CA ARG A 69 21.19 4.28 -2.37
C ARG A 69 20.21 5.05 -3.24
N VAL A 70 19.15 4.40 -3.73
CA VAL A 70 18.07 5.10 -4.48
C VAL A 70 17.44 6.19 -3.62
N ARG A 71 17.24 5.93 -2.31
CA ARG A 71 16.69 6.90 -1.37
C ARG A 71 17.58 8.14 -1.25
N ARG A 72 18.91 7.97 -1.14
CA ARG A 72 19.88 9.06 -1.06
C ARG A 72 19.94 9.86 -2.36
N MET A 73 20.07 9.18 -3.50
CA MET A 73 20.09 9.84 -4.81
C MET A 73 18.86 10.75 -5.03
N LEU A 74 17.66 10.27 -4.66
CA LEU A 74 16.43 11.06 -4.76
C LEU A 74 16.30 12.17 -3.71
N ALA A 75 17.02 12.07 -2.58
CA ALA A 75 17.10 13.11 -1.57
C ALA A 75 18.04 14.24 -2.01
N ASP A 76 19.15 13.87 -2.66
CA ASP A 76 20.16 14.79 -3.17
C ASP A 76 19.65 15.55 -4.40
N ASP A 77 19.14 14.82 -5.41
CA ASP A 77 18.51 15.43 -6.59
C ASP A 77 17.18 14.76 -6.95
N ARG A 78 16.09 15.51 -6.70
CA ARG A 78 14.72 15.09 -7.00
C ARG A 78 14.41 15.06 -8.50
N ARG A 79 15.26 15.64 -9.36
CA ARG A 79 15.08 15.70 -10.83
C ARG A 79 15.70 14.50 -11.55
N LEU A 80 16.40 13.62 -10.84
CA LEU A 80 16.99 12.42 -11.42
C LEU A 80 15.95 11.55 -12.12
N SER A 81 16.28 11.15 -13.35
CA SER A 81 15.45 10.22 -14.11
C SER A 81 15.67 8.79 -13.63
N LEU A 82 14.66 7.93 -13.80
CA LEU A 82 14.76 6.50 -13.50
C LEU A 82 15.93 5.84 -14.25
N ARG A 83 16.21 6.30 -15.47
CA ARG A 83 17.27 5.78 -16.32
C ARG A 83 18.66 6.09 -15.76
N MET A 84 18.88 7.31 -15.27
CA MET A 84 20.15 7.69 -14.64
C MET A 84 20.43 6.87 -13.38
N ILE A 85 19.40 6.66 -12.56
CA ILE A 85 19.53 5.84 -11.34
C ILE A 85 19.84 4.38 -11.70
N ALA A 86 19.20 3.84 -12.73
CA ALA A 86 19.45 2.48 -13.22
C ALA A 86 20.89 2.31 -13.74
N GLU A 87 21.39 3.29 -14.48
CA GLU A 87 22.75 3.30 -15.04
C GLU A 87 23.84 3.43 -13.96
N GLU A 88 23.58 4.21 -12.91
CA GLU A 88 24.47 4.38 -11.75
C GLU A 88 24.55 3.10 -10.92
N LEU A 89 23.39 2.53 -10.59
CA LEU A 89 23.29 1.36 -9.71
C LEU A 89 23.46 0.02 -10.43
N LYS A 90 23.63 0.03 -11.77
CA LYS A 90 23.72 -1.17 -12.63
C LYS A 90 22.59 -2.16 -12.40
N ILE A 91 21.37 -1.64 -12.19
CA ILE A 91 20.14 -2.44 -12.01
C ILE A 91 19.15 -2.15 -13.13
N SER A 92 18.20 -3.06 -13.35
CA SER A 92 17.18 -2.85 -14.37
C SER A 92 16.25 -1.67 -14.02
N LEU A 93 15.75 -1.00 -15.06
CA LEU A 93 14.86 0.14 -14.94
C LEU A 93 13.56 -0.23 -14.19
N ASP A 94 13.04 -1.43 -14.45
CA ASP A 94 11.88 -2.00 -13.72
C ASP A 94 12.17 -2.17 -12.23
N SER A 95 13.38 -2.58 -11.86
CA SER A 95 13.77 -2.72 -10.45
C SER A 95 13.80 -1.37 -9.74
N VAL A 96 14.35 -0.33 -10.39
CA VAL A 96 14.34 1.04 -9.85
C VAL A 96 12.90 1.54 -9.68
N SER A 97 12.05 1.31 -10.68
CA SER A 97 10.63 1.65 -10.63
C SER A 97 9.93 0.98 -9.45
N ASN A 98 10.14 -0.33 -9.28
CA ASN A 98 9.60 -1.10 -8.15
C ASN A 98 10.10 -0.59 -6.80
N ILE A 99 11.40 -0.27 -6.66
CA ILE A 99 11.96 0.31 -5.44
C ILE A 99 11.27 1.64 -5.09
N ILE A 100 11.09 2.52 -6.06
CA ILE A 100 10.49 3.84 -5.83
C ILE A 100 9.01 3.74 -5.46
N HIS A 101 8.27 2.84 -6.10
CA HIS A 101 6.84 2.67 -5.89
C HIS A 101 6.50 1.84 -4.66
N GLU A 102 7.11 0.67 -4.49
CA GLU A 102 6.79 -0.28 -3.41
C GLU A 102 7.53 0.07 -2.11
N HIS A 103 8.83 0.37 -2.18
CA HIS A 103 9.68 0.56 -1.00
C HIS A 103 9.76 2.01 -0.52
N LEU A 104 9.81 2.99 -1.44
CA LEU A 104 9.87 4.41 -1.09
C LEU A 104 8.51 5.11 -1.09
N GLN A 105 7.47 4.43 -1.58
CA GLN A 105 6.07 4.92 -1.67
C GLN A 105 5.95 6.33 -2.31
N LYS A 106 6.88 6.68 -3.20
CA LYS A 106 6.85 7.98 -3.89
C LYS A 106 5.88 7.88 -5.07
N ARG A 107 4.77 8.61 -4.99
CA ARG A 107 3.82 8.76 -6.11
C ARG A 107 4.16 9.98 -6.96
N LYS A 108 3.98 9.87 -8.28
CA LYS A 108 4.02 11.03 -9.19
C LYS A 108 2.93 12.02 -8.76
N LYS A 109 3.34 13.22 -8.33
CA LYS A 109 2.40 14.31 -8.08
C LYS A 109 2.07 14.95 -9.43
N LYS A 110 0.80 14.98 -9.82
CA LYS A 110 0.35 15.80 -10.95
C LYS A 110 0.53 17.26 -10.56
N VAL A 111 1.44 17.97 -11.22
CA VAL A 111 1.58 19.41 -11.11
C VAL A 111 0.86 20.01 -12.31
N TYR A 112 -0.24 20.71 -12.06
CA TYR A 112 -0.88 21.50 -13.10
C TYR A 112 -0.01 22.73 -13.34
N ALA A 113 0.62 22.80 -14.51
CA ALA A 113 1.33 24.00 -14.94
C ALA A 113 0.29 25.09 -15.22
N PHE A 114 0.36 26.20 -14.48
CA PHE A 114 -0.38 27.40 -14.84
C PHE A 114 0.42 28.12 -15.94
N PRO A 115 -0.19 28.48 -17.08
CA PRO A 115 0.53 29.16 -18.16
C PRO A 115 1.17 30.45 -17.64
N THR A 116 2.49 30.57 -17.81
CA THR A 116 3.26 31.77 -17.51
C THR A 116 2.93 32.83 -18.55
N LEU A 117 1.90 33.64 -18.31
CA LEU A 117 1.68 34.87 -19.09
C LEU A 117 2.54 35.98 -18.50
N VAL A 118 3.43 36.50 -19.35
CA VAL A 118 4.27 37.66 -19.08
C VAL A 118 3.39 38.87 -18.73
N ARG A 119 3.70 39.50 -17.58
CA ARG A 119 3.47 40.90 -17.14
C ARG A 119 2.50 41.70 -18.05
N SER A 120 1.34 42.17 -17.61
CA SER A 120 1.16 43.15 -16.52
C SER A 120 -0.33 43.39 -16.25
N SER A 121 -0.84 43.04 -15.08
CA SER A 121 -2.01 43.72 -14.51
C SER A 121 -2.10 43.50 -13.00
N ASN A 122 -2.31 44.59 -12.24
CA ASN A 122 -2.39 44.61 -10.77
C ASN A 122 -3.51 43.71 -10.21
N VAL A 123 -4.41 43.23 -11.07
CA VAL A 123 -5.52 42.35 -10.74
C VAL A 123 -5.06 40.93 -10.38
N LEU A 124 -3.98 40.44 -11.01
CA LEU A 124 -3.45 39.09 -10.77
C LEU A 124 -2.66 38.98 -9.45
N GLN A 125 -1.96 40.03 -9.05
CA GLN A 125 -1.28 40.06 -7.73
C GLN A 125 -2.30 39.96 -6.58
N ARG A 126 -3.43 40.66 -6.68
CA ARG A 126 -4.50 40.59 -5.68
C ARG A 126 -5.16 39.21 -5.64
N CYS A 127 -5.30 38.55 -6.78
CA CYS A 127 -5.78 37.16 -6.86
C CYS A 127 -4.77 36.17 -6.25
N PHE A 128 -3.47 36.37 -6.47
CA PHE A 128 -2.42 35.51 -5.91
C PHE A 128 -2.32 35.64 -4.37
N GLU A 129 -2.40 36.87 -3.85
CA GLU A 129 -2.50 37.16 -2.40
C GLU A 129 -3.75 36.52 -1.77
N ARG A 130 -4.91 36.63 -2.42
CA ARG A 130 -6.16 35.97 -1.97
C ARG A 130 -6.04 34.45 -1.96
N TYR A 131 -5.39 33.87 -2.96
CA TYR A 131 -5.17 32.43 -3.04
C TYR A 131 -4.19 31.93 -1.97
N ARG A 132 -3.10 32.67 -1.71
CA ARG A 132 -2.14 32.39 -0.63
C ARG A 132 -2.80 32.42 0.75
N LYS A 133 -3.65 33.42 1.02
CA LYS A 133 -4.43 33.50 2.28
C LYS A 133 -5.46 32.37 2.42
N LYS A 134 -6.10 31.93 1.33
CA LYS A 134 -7.02 30.76 1.34
C LYS A 134 -6.30 29.43 1.56
N SER A 135 -5.10 29.26 1.01
CA SER A 135 -4.30 28.04 1.13
C SER A 135 -3.73 27.86 2.55
N LEU A 136 -3.27 28.95 3.18
CA LEU A 136 -2.82 28.92 4.58
C LEU A 136 -3.95 28.62 5.58
N ARG A 137 -5.19 29.07 5.30
CA ARG A 137 -6.37 28.71 6.12
C ARG A 137 -6.76 27.24 6.05
N LYS A 138 -6.38 26.50 5.00
CA LYS A 138 -6.71 25.06 4.86
C LYS A 138 -5.66 24.13 5.46
N ARG A 139 -4.53 24.64 5.96
CA ARG A 139 -3.40 23.82 6.44
C ARG A 139 -3.22 23.79 7.95
N PHE A 140 -4.05 24.50 8.70
CA PHE A 140 -4.17 24.36 10.15
C PHE A 140 -5.64 24.01 10.47
N PRO A 141 -5.97 22.74 10.79
CA PRO A 141 -7.20 22.49 11.52
C PRO A 141 -7.14 23.28 12.83
N ALA A 142 -8.26 23.90 13.17
CA ALA A 142 -8.43 24.68 14.39
C ALA A 142 -7.87 23.92 15.60
N ALA A 143 -7.20 24.67 16.46
CA ALA A 143 -6.75 24.22 17.77
C ALA A 143 -7.84 23.40 18.47
N VAL A 144 -7.40 22.29 19.07
CA VAL A 144 -8.09 21.58 20.14
C VAL A 144 -8.67 22.61 21.10
N GLN A 145 -9.98 22.52 21.35
CA GLN A 145 -10.62 23.38 22.34
C GLN A 145 -9.98 23.12 23.71
N PRO A 146 -9.52 24.15 24.44
CA PRO A 146 -9.25 23.98 25.87
C PRO A 146 -10.59 23.78 26.60
N MET A 147 -10.69 22.68 27.35
CA MET A 147 -11.76 22.48 28.35
C MET A 147 -11.70 23.63 29.36
N PRO A 148 -12.79 24.38 29.61
CA PRO A 148 -12.83 25.32 30.71
C PRO A 148 -12.95 24.57 32.05
N ASN A 149 -12.06 25.01 32.93
CA ASN A 149 -11.83 24.66 34.33
C ASN A 149 -13.12 24.48 35.16
N VAL A 150 -13.19 23.37 35.92
CA VAL A 150 -14.15 23.18 36.99
C VAL A 150 -13.70 24.07 38.15
N TYR A 151 -14.44 25.14 38.41
CA TYR A 151 -14.24 25.93 39.63
C TYR A 151 -14.75 25.13 40.83
N CYS A 152 -13.85 24.89 41.79
CA CYS A 152 -14.22 24.68 43.18
C CYS A 152 -14.78 26.00 43.74
N ASN A 153 -15.99 25.92 44.29
CA ASN A 153 -16.36 26.46 45.59
C ASN A 153 -17.42 25.51 46.18
#